data_AF-A0A2D4YYQ3-F1
#
_entry.id   AF-A0A2D4YYQ3-F1
#
_cell.length_a   1.000
_cell.length_b   1.000
_cell.length_c   1.000
_cell.angle_alpha   90.00
_cell.angle_beta   90.00
_cell.angle_gamma   90.00
#
_symmetry.space_group_name_H-M   'P 1'
#
loop_
_entity.id
_entity.type
_entity.pdbx_description
1 polymer ?
#
loop_
_entity_poly.entity_id
_entity_poly.type
_entity_poly.pdbx_seq_one_letter_code
_entity_poly.pdbx_strand_id
1 'polypeptide(L)'
;MERQTIQTLIKQCSLGLFDLACAVSGHPHWDLSIPVGVIDARRTKPKLIVTSIGTINSIVRASSTIGSPLMKKFFSLFEKIGLDEALNEMNQGETAAAFTELWQAYREERHQGDAAMWSIEDATDFVLKSREAHADREVACLAILSGDPHRIITFSIPISFLTNPQE
;
A
#
# COMPACT_ATOMS: atom_id res chain seq x y z
N MET A 1 14.87 8.89 0.42
CA MET A 1 14.84 7.60 1.11
C MET A 1 13.96 6.59 0.38
N GLU A 2 12.69 6.93 0.06
CA GLU A 2 11.76 6.04 -0.66
C GLU A 2 12.28 5.51 -1.99
N ARG A 3 12.90 6.37 -2.81
CA ARG A 3 13.45 5.97 -4.11
C ARG A 3 14.48 4.83 -4.02
N GLN A 4 15.38 4.87 -3.03
CA GLN A 4 16.38 3.80 -2.83
C GLN A 4 15.72 2.49 -2.36
N THR A 5 14.72 2.59 -1.48
CA THR A 5 13.91 1.44 -1.05
C THR A 5 13.23 0.79 -2.26
N ILE A 6 12.52 1.58 -3.07
CA ILE A 6 11.84 1.10 -4.28
C ILE A 6 12.84 0.42 -5.23
N GLN A 7 13.97 1.05 -5.53
CA GLN A 7 15.00 0.48 -6.40
C GLN A 7 15.54 -0.86 -5.86
N THR A 8 15.71 -0.97 -4.55
CA THR A 8 16.16 -2.22 -3.91
C THR A 8 15.12 -3.32 -4.06
N LEU A 9 13.84 -3.01 -3.81
CA LEU A 9 12.73 -3.95 -3.98
C LEU A 9 12.59 -4.42 -5.42
N ILE A 10 12.70 -3.51 -6.39
CA ILE A 10 12.64 -3.85 -7.82
C ILE A 10 13.77 -4.83 -8.18
N LYS A 11 15.01 -4.58 -7.73
CA LYS A 11 16.13 -5.48 -7.97
C LYS A 11 15.92 -6.87 -7.37
N GLN A 12 15.37 -6.94 -6.15
CA GLN A 12 15.13 -8.21 -5.45
C GLN A 12 13.99 -9.03 -6.06
N CYS A 13 13.02 -8.37 -6.71
CA CYS A 13 11.85 -8.99 -7.33
C CYS A 13 11.91 -9.00 -8.87
N SER A 14 13.08 -8.74 -9.47
CA SER A 14 13.22 -8.43 -10.91
C SER A 14 12.62 -9.49 -11.83
N LEU A 15 12.85 -10.78 -11.56
CA LEU A 15 12.34 -11.87 -12.39
C LEU A 15 10.80 -11.91 -12.41
N GLY A 16 10.16 -11.79 -11.24
CA GLY A 16 8.70 -11.77 -11.18
C GLY A 16 8.10 -10.47 -11.73
N LEU A 17 8.84 -9.36 -11.64
CA LEU A 17 8.42 -8.09 -12.24
C LEU A 17 8.52 -8.13 -13.77
N PHE A 18 9.50 -8.85 -14.33
CA PHE A 18 9.56 -9.13 -15.77
C PHE A 18 8.31 -9.90 -16.25
N ASP A 19 7.96 -10.99 -15.57
CA ASP A 19 6.75 -11.78 -15.91
C ASP A 19 5.49 -10.93 -15.82
N LEU A 20 5.39 -10.08 -14.80
CA LEU A 20 4.30 -9.12 -14.63
C LEU A 20 4.27 -8.08 -15.77
N ALA A 21 5.42 -7.55 -16.20
CA ALA A 21 5.50 -6.61 -17.31
C ALA A 21 5.02 -7.24 -18.63
N CYS A 22 5.36 -8.51 -18.88
CA CYS A 22 4.84 -9.28 -20.01
C CYS A 22 3.32 -9.45 -19.92
N ALA A 23 2.78 -9.78 -18.74
CA ALA A 23 1.34 -9.94 -18.52
C ALA A 23 0.58 -8.62 -18.75
N VAL A 24 1.08 -7.50 -18.24
CA VAL A 24 0.49 -6.16 -18.45
C VAL A 24 0.54 -5.76 -19.92
N SER A 25 1.65 -6.03 -20.62
CA SER A 25 1.80 -5.74 -22.05
C SER A 25 0.77 -6.48 -22.93
N GLY A 26 0.27 -7.63 -22.45
CA GLY A 26 -0.78 -8.38 -23.12
C GLY A 26 -2.19 -7.78 -22.99
N HIS A 27 -2.38 -6.73 -22.17
CA HIS A 27 -3.67 -6.08 -21.97
C HIS A 27 -3.80 -4.83 -22.85
N PRO A 28 -4.65 -4.84 -23.90
CA PRO A 28 -4.77 -3.71 -24.83
C PRO A 28 -5.48 -2.49 -24.24
N HIS A 29 -6.32 -2.70 -23.22
CA HIS A 29 -7.12 -1.68 -22.56
C HIS A 29 -7.02 -1.85 -21.05
N TRP A 30 -7.16 -0.76 -20.32
CA TRP A 30 -7.24 -0.79 -18.86
C TRP A 30 -8.64 -1.23 -18.43
N ASP A 31 -8.71 -2.22 -17.56
CA ASP A 31 -9.91 -2.61 -16.82
C ASP A 31 -9.52 -3.19 -15.44
N LEU A 32 -10.51 -3.63 -14.66
CA LEU A 32 -10.28 -4.15 -13.32
C LEU A 32 -9.53 -5.50 -13.28
N SER A 33 -9.32 -6.15 -14.42
CA SER A 33 -8.54 -7.39 -14.53
C SER A 33 -7.04 -7.14 -14.71
N ILE A 34 -6.62 -5.90 -14.97
CA ILE A 34 -5.21 -5.59 -15.24
C ILE A 34 -4.31 -6.09 -14.09
N PRO A 35 -3.22 -6.82 -14.41
CA PRO A 35 -2.28 -7.28 -13.40
C PRO A 35 -1.52 -6.13 -12.73
N VAL A 36 -1.35 -6.22 -11.41
CA VAL A 36 -0.56 -5.30 -10.60
C VAL A 36 0.35 -6.08 -9.65
N GLY A 37 1.43 -5.44 -9.22
CA GLY A 37 2.41 -6.04 -8.31
C GLY A 37 2.23 -5.60 -6.86
N VAL A 38 2.19 -6.54 -5.91
CA VAL A 38 2.31 -6.27 -4.47
C VAL A 38 3.64 -6.84 -3.98
N ILE A 39 4.56 -5.99 -3.58
CA ILE A 39 5.83 -6.40 -2.95
C ILE A 39 5.66 -6.38 -1.43
N ASP A 40 5.45 -7.53 -0.82
CA ASP A 40 5.45 -7.66 0.65
C ASP A 40 6.90 -7.73 1.15
N ALA A 41 7.37 -6.62 1.71
CA ALA A 41 8.72 -6.44 2.24
C ALA A 41 8.74 -6.37 3.78
N ARG A 42 7.70 -6.84 4.46
CA ARG A 42 7.67 -6.90 5.92
C ARG A 42 8.66 -7.91 6.50
N ARG A 43 9.10 -8.87 5.69
CA ARG A 43 10.08 -9.92 6.05
C ARG A 43 11.43 -9.64 5.41
N THR A 44 12.47 -10.30 5.92
CA THR A 44 13.87 -10.15 5.45
C THR A 44 14.07 -10.39 3.95
N LYS A 45 13.25 -11.24 3.34
CA LYS A 45 13.21 -11.43 1.88
C LYS A 45 11.85 -10.95 1.34
N PRO A 46 11.82 -9.87 0.54
CA PRO A 46 10.59 -9.42 -0.07
C PRO A 46 9.98 -10.46 -1.01
N LYS A 47 8.65 -10.49 -1.06
CA LYS A 47 7.89 -11.40 -1.92
C LYS A 47 6.99 -10.59 -2.84
N LEU A 48 7.13 -10.79 -4.15
CA LEU A 48 6.16 -10.30 -5.12
C LEU A 48 4.93 -11.22 -5.14
N ILE A 49 3.76 -10.61 -5.06
CA ILE A 49 2.45 -11.21 -5.26
C ILE A 49 1.83 -10.49 -6.45
N VAL A 50 1.44 -11.24 -7.47
CA VAL A 50 0.72 -10.69 -8.63
C VAL A 50 -0.77 -10.91 -8.41
N THR A 51 -1.55 -9.86 -8.60
CA THR A 51 -3.01 -9.90 -8.49
C THR A 51 -3.63 -8.93 -9.51
N SER A 52 -4.95 -8.91 -9.67
CA SER A 52 -5.61 -7.87 -10.46
C SER A 52 -5.95 -6.66 -9.62
N ILE A 53 -6.07 -5.48 -10.25
CA ILE A 53 -6.50 -4.27 -9.53
C ILE A 53 -7.86 -4.45 -8.85
N GLY A 54 -8.80 -5.16 -9.48
CA GLY A 54 -10.13 -5.43 -8.90
C GLY A 54 -10.12 -6.35 -7.68
N THR A 55 -9.02 -7.08 -7.44
CA THR A 55 -8.87 -8.02 -6.32
C THR A 55 -7.79 -7.59 -5.32
N ILE A 56 -7.18 -6.42 -5.50
CA ILE A 56 -6.07 -5.92 -4.65
C ILE A 56 -6.43 -5.87 -3.17
N ASN A 57 -7.71 -5.59 -2.86
CA ASN A 57 -8.21 -5.50 -1.49
C ASN A 57 -8.26 -6.85 -0.76
N SER A 58 -8.06 -7.97 -1.46
CA SER A 58 -7.84 -9.28 -0.85
C SER A 58 -6.41 -9.45 -0.27
N ILE A 59 -5.47 -8.62 -0.72
CA ILE A 59 -4.06 -8.64 -0.28
C ILE A 59 -3.78 -7.48 0.70
N VAL A 60 -4.26 -6.27 0.37
CA VAL A 60 -4.17 -5.08 1.22
C VAL A 60 -5.57 -4.60 1.56
N ARG A 61 -6.01 -4.79 2.80
CA ARG A 61 -7.40 -4.54 3.20
C ARG A 61 -7.67 -3.04 3.24
N ALA A 62 -8.70 -2.60 2.50
CA ALA A 62 -9.26 -1.25 2.65
C ALA A 62 -9.89 -1.09 4.02
N SER A 63 -9.42 -0.12 4.79
CA SER A 63 -9.92 0.21 6.12
C SER A 63 -10.71 1.51 6.08
N SER A 64 -11.89 1.47 6.70
CA SER A 64 -12.76 2.63 6.83
C SER A 64 -12.30 3.62 7.90
N THR A 65 -11.41 3.16 8.80
CA THR A 65 -11.01 3.91 9.99
C THR A 65 -9.72 4.70 9.78
N ILE A 66 -8.71 4.12 9.11
CA ILE A 66 -7.38 4.75 9.01
C ILE A 66 -7.34 6.00 8.13
N GLY A 67 -8.30 6.14 7.21
CA GLY A 67 -8.46 7.33 6.36
C GLY A 67 -8.96 8.56 7.13
N SER A 68 -9.57 8.36 8.30
CA SER A 68 -10.20 9.42 9.09
C SER A 68 -9.18 10.47 9.57
N PRO A 69 -9.52 11.77 9.56
CA PRO A 69 -8.65 12.83 10.07
C PRO A 69 -8.15 12.60 11.50
N LEU A 70 -8.99 12.02 12.37
CA LEU A 70 -8.62 11.73 13.77
C LEU A 70 -7.57 10.61 13.86
N MET A 71 -7.71 9.56 13.05
CA MET A 71 -6.73 8.47 12.99
C MET A 71 -5.41 8.93 12.39
N LYS A 72 -5.45 9.73 11.31
CA LYS A 72 -4.25 10.35 10.72
C LYS A 72 -3.51 11.23 11.72
N LYS A 73 -4.24 12.04 12.51
CA LYS A 73 -3.67 12.83 13.60
C LYS A 73 -3.03 11.93 14.66
N PHE A 74 -3.74 10.89 15.09
CA PHE A 74 -3.23 9.93 16.07
C PHE A 74 -1.95 9.24 15.60
N PHE A 75 -1.90 8.73 14.36
CA PHE A 75 -0.69 8.08 13.83
C PHE A 75 0.50 9.05 13.76
N SER A 76 0.27 10.33 13.42
CA SER A 76 1.32 11.35 13.45
C SER A 76 1.84 11.64 14.86
N LEU A 77 0.97 11.60 15.87
CA LEU A 77 1.37 11.73 17.28
C LEU A 77 2.12 10.49 17.74
N PHE A 78 1.58 9.30 17.47
CA PHE A 78 2.18 8.02 17.80
C PHE A 78 3.64 7.91 17.31
N GLU A 79 3.93 8.33 16.09
CA GLU A 79 5.31 8.34 15.56
C GLU A 79 6.27 9.28 16.33
N LYS A 80 5.75 10.33 16.97
CA LYS A 80 6.54 11.36 17.66
C LYS A 80 6.71 11.09 19.15
N ILE A 81 5.63 10.68 19.82
CA ILE A 81 5.55 10.60 21.28
C ILE A 81 5.20 9.18 21.79
N GLY A 82 5.01 8.21 20.89
CA GLY A 82 4.67 6.84 21.24
C GLY A 82 3.19 6.63 21.57
N LEU A 83 2.82 5.35 21.79
CA LEU A 83 1.42 4.92 21.92
C LEU A 83 0.70 5.53 23.11
N ASP A 84 1.27 5.39 24.30
CA ASP A 84 0.57 5.75 25.54
C ASP A 84 0.34 7.27 25.63
N GLU A 85 1.34 8.08 25.25
CA GLU A 85 1.22 9.53 25.24
C GLU A 85 0.25 10.00 24.13
N ALA A 86 0.31 9.42 22.94
CA ALA A 86 -0.60 9.76 21.85
C ALA A 86 -2.06 9.39 22.17
N LEU A 87 -2.31 8.25 22.82
CA LEU A 87 -3.64 7.87 23.29
C LEU A 87 -4.13 8.84 24.36
N ASN A 88 -3.28 9.21 25.33
CA ASN A 88 -3.65 10.18 26.36
C ASN A 88 -3.98 11.54 25.77
N GLU A 89 -3.25 12.01 24.78
CA GLU A 89 -3.52 13.29 24.11
C GLU A 89 -4.83 13.24 23.31
N MET A 90 -5.07 12.17 22.56
CA MET A 90 -6.29 12.03 21.75
C MET A 90 -7.56 11.78 22.58
N ASN A 91 -7.41 11.25 23.81
CA ASN A 91 -8.51 11.06 24.75
C ASN A 91 -8.84 12.32 25.57
N GLN A 92 -8.25 13.47 25.25
CA GLN A 92 -8.55 14.75 25.87
C GLN A 92 -9.31 15.67 24.92
N GLY A 93 -10.27 16.43 25.47
CA GLY A 93 -11.01 17.46 24.73
C GLY A 93 -12.25 16.96 23.99
N GLU A 94 -12.79 17.81 23.10
CA GLU A 94 -14.12 17.65 22.50
C GLU A 94 -14.24 16.46 21.53
N THR A 95 -13.13 16.02 20.95
CA THR A 95 -13.11 14.92 19.97
C THR A 95 -12.82 13.55 20.58
N ALA A 96 -12.62 13.48 21.91
CA ALA A 96 -12.19 12.26 22.61
C ALA A 96 -13.17 11.09 22.46
N ALA A 97 -14.49 11.35 22.54
CA ALA A 97 -15.51 10.31 22.39
C ALA A 97 -15.49 9.71 20.97
N ALA A 98 -15.45 10.56 19.94
CA ALA A 98 -15.40 10.14 18.54
C ALA A 98 -14.10 9.39 18.22
N PHE A 99 -12.97 9.84 18.77
CA PHE A 99 -11.70 9.13 18.64
C PHE A 99 -11.75 7.76 19.31
N THR A 100 -12.34 7.66 20.51
CA THR A 100 -12.43 6.39 21.24
C THR A 100 -13.20 5.35 20.45
N GLU A 101 -14.37 5.72 19.89
CA GLU A 101 -15.17 4.82 19.05
C GLU A 101 -14.38 4.37 17.81
N LEU A 102 -13.74 5.32 17.12
CA LEU A 102 -12.95 5.06 15.93
C LEU A 102 -11.72 4.18 16.20
N TRP A 103 -11.07 4.38 17.35
CA TRP A 103 -9.94 3.58 17.81
C TRP A 103 -10.36 2.14 18.10
N GLN A 104 -11.53 1.92 18.72
CA GLN A 104 -12.03 0.56 18.93
C GLN A 104 -12.35 -0.13 17.60
N ALA A 105 -13.02 0.58 16.68
CA ALA A 105 -13.29 0.05 15.33
C ALA A 105 -11.99 -0.33 14.59
N TYR A 106 -10.96 0.52 14.64
CA TYR A 106 -9.65 0.23 14.08
C TYR A 106 -9.01 -1.02 14.70
N ARG A 107 -9.06 -1.16 16.03
CA ARG A 107 -8.52 -2.33 16.73
C ARG A 107 -9.24 -3.60 16.33
N GLU A 108 -10.55 -3.54 16.13
CA GLU A 108 -11.36 -4.66 15.67
C GLU A 108 -11.02 -5.04 14.22
N GLU A 109 -10.91 -4.06 13.31
CA GLU A 109 -10.43 -4.27 11.92
C GLU A 109 -9.05 -4.96 11.90
N ARG A 110 -8.15 -4.57 12.82
CA ARG A 110 -6.79 -5.12 12.92
C ARG A 110 -6.72 -6.49 13.60
N HIS A 111 -7.59 -6.79 14.56
CA HIS A 111 -7.66 -8.12 15.19
C HIS A 111 -8.09 -9.22 14.20
N GLN A 112 -8.77 -8.85 13.11
CA GLN A 112 -9.22 -9.77 12.08
C GLN A 112 -8.12 -10.21 11.08
N GLY A 113 -6.84 -10.01 11.38
CA GLY A 113 -5.74 -10.68 10.67
C GLY A 113 -4.43 -9.91 10.57
N ASP A 114 -3.43 -10.58 10.01
CA ASP A 114 -2.08 -10.03 9.73
C ASP A 114 -2.01 -9.30 8.37
N ALA A 115 -3.16 -8.95 7.78
CA ALA A 115 -3.20 -8.25 6.51
C ALA A 115 -2.74 -6.80 6.67
N ALA A 116 -1.98 -6.29 5.70
CA ALA A 116 -1.72 -4.87 5.62
C ALA A 116 -3.00 -4.11 5.31
N MET A 117 -3.12 -2.91 5.88
CA MET A 117 -4.29 -2.07 5.70
C MET A 117 -3.88 -0.72 5.12
N TRP A 118 -4.72 -0.21 4.23
CA TRP A 118 -4.64 1.15 3.67
C TRP A 118 -6.02 1.81 3.75
N SER A 119 -6.08 3.12 3.57
CA SER A 119 -7.37 3.82 3.58
C SER A 119 -8.17 3.52 2.30
N ILE A 120 -9.47 3.77 2.33
CA ILE A 120 -10.32 3.67 1.11
C ILE A 120 -9.82 4.67 0.06
N GLU A 121 -9.34 5.83 0.49
CA GLU A 121 -8.73 6.84 -0.36
C GLU A 121 -7.46 6.31 -1.03
N ASP A 122 -6.53 5.70 -0.28
CA ASP A 122 -5.31 5.12 -0.84
C ASP A 122 -5.61 4.03 -1.89
N ALA A 123 -6.63 3.20 -1.61
CA ALA A 123 -7.08 2.17 -2.54
C ALA A 123 -7.62 2.78 -3.84
N THR A 124 -8.40 3.85 -3.72
CA THR A 124 -8.98 4.58 -4.87
C THR A 124 -7.88 5.27 -5.68
N ASP A 125 -6.94 5.92 -5.01
CA ASP A 125 -5.77 6.55 -5.63
C ASP A 125 -4.91 5.52 -6.37
N PHE A 126 -4.77 4.31 -5.83
CA PHE A 126 -4.05 3.25 -6.51
C PHE A 126 -4.76 2.75 -7.77
N VAL A 127 -6.09 2.69 -7.77
CA VAL A 127 -6.87 2.39 -9.00
C VAL A 127 -6.59 3.44 -10.07
N LEU A 128 -6.66 4.73 -9.72
CA LEU A 128 -6.35 5.83 -10.64
C LEU A 128 -4.91 5.74 -11.16
N LYS A 129 -3.94 5.52 -10.27
CA LYS A 129 -2.53 5.33 -10.62
C LYS A 129 -2.32 4.15 -11.56
N SER A 130 -3.05 3.05 -11.38
CA SER A 130 -2.94 1.89 -12.27
C SER A 130 -3.41 2.18 -13.70
N ARG A 131 -4.40 3.06 -13.83
CA ARG A 131 -4.92 3.51 -15.13
C ARG A 131 -3.91 4.41 -15.83
N GLU A 132 -3.32 5.34 -15.09
CA GLU A 132 -2.26 6.22 -15.59
C GLU A 132 -1.03 5.41 -16.01
N ALA A 133 -0.56 4.50 -15.15
CA ALA A 133 0.56 3.61 -15.43
C ALA A 133 0.33 2.77 -16.71
N HIS A 134 -0.87 2.22 -16.92
CA HIS A 134 -1.19 1.47 -18.13
C HIS A 134 -1.10 2.34 -19.39
N ALA A 135 -1.63 3.56 -19.34
CA ALA A 135 -1.53 4.51 -20.45
C ALA A 135 -0.08 4.85 -20.80
N ASP A 136 0.78 4.93 -19.78
CA ASP A 136 2.21 5.26 -19.91
C ASP A 136 3.11 4.04 -20.20
N ARG A 137 2.52 2.85 -20.44
CA ARG A 137 3.25 1.58 -20.62
C ARG A 137 4.14 1.22 -19.42
N GLU A 138 3.58 1.38 -18.23
CA GLU A 138 4.18 1.05 -16.96
C GLU A 138 3.38 -0.04 -16.22
N VAL A 139 4.05 -0.69 -15.28
CA VAL A 139 3.44 -1.62 -14.33
C VAL A 139 3.16 -0.89 -13.03
N ALA A 140 1.91 -0.87 -12.58
CA ALA A 140 1.57 -0.36 -11.26
C ALA A 140 1.91 -1.38 -10.17
N CYS A 141 2.63 -0.91 -9.16
CA CYS A 141 3.06 -1.70 -8.01
C CYS A 141 2.73 -0.98 -6.70
N LEU A 142 2.56 -1.76 -5.64
CA LEU A 142 2.63 -1.27 -4.26
C LEU A 142 3.63 -2.11 -3.46
N ALA A 143 4.26 -1.49 -2.47
CA ALA A 143 5.14 -2.15 -1.53
C ALA A 143 4.58 -2.01 -0.11
N ILE A 144 4.52 -3.12 0.62
CA ILE A 144 4.18 -3.17 2.04
C ILE A 144 5.49 -3.25 2.81
N LEU A 145 5.81 -2.18 3.55
CA LEU A 145 7.02 -2.10 4.37
C LEU A 145 6.72 -2.44 5.83
N SER A 146 7.77 -2.80 6.57
CA SER A 146 7.72 -2.93 8.02
C SER A 146 7.33 -1.60 8.68
N GLY A 147 6.56 -1.68 9.76
CA GLY A 147 6.03 -0.56 10.52
C GLY A 147 4.74 -0.97 11.23
N ASP A 148 4.32 -0.23 12.26
CA ASP A 148 2.99 -0.38 12.85
C ASP A 148 2.38 1.01 13.08
N PRO A 149 1.40 1.46 12.27
CA PRO A 149 0.81 0.75 11.14
C PRO A 149 1.83 0.48 10.00
N HIS A 150 1.58 -0.56 9.21
CA HIS A 150 2.46 -0.87 8.06
C HIS A 150 2.49 0.31 7.09
N ARG A 151 3.67 0.65 6.62
CA ARG A 151 3.84 1.71 5.64
C ARG A 151 3.64 1.14 4.24
N ILE A 152 2.76 1.76 3.47
CA ILE A 152 2.46 1.36 2.09
C ILE A 152 2.96 2.44 1.15
N ILE A 153 3.64 2.02 0.08
CA ILE A 153 4.14 2.91 -0.97
C ILE A 153 3.61 2.42 -2.30
N THR A 154 2.97 3.29 -3.09
CA THR A 154 2.54 2.98 -4.45
C THR A 154 3.48 3.62 -5.46
N PHE A 155 3.83 2.90 -6.53
CA PHE A 155 4.73 3.36 -7.57
C PHE A 155 4.43 2.67 -8.90
N SER A 156 5.00 3.18 -9.97
CA SER A 156 4.93 2.56 -11.30
C SER A 156 6.35 2.30 -11.82
N ILE A 157 6.46 1.32 -12.70
CA ILE A 157 7.74 0.92 -13.30
C ILE A 157 7.57 0.84 -14.81
N PRO A 158 8.34 1.58 -15.62
CA PRO A 158 8.31 1.43 -17.07
C PRO A 158 8.51 -0.03 -17.49
N ILE A 159 7.65 -0.53 -18.39
CA ILE A 159 7.77 -1.90 -18.90
C ILE A 159 9.14 -2.10 -19.57
N SER A 160 9.62 -1.08 -20.31
CA SER A 160 10.94 -1.10 -20.95
C SER A 160 12.09 -1.32 -19.97
N PHE A 161 12.00 -0.75 -18.77
CA PHE A 161 13.01 -0.94 -17.72
C PHE A 161 13.05 -2.39 -17.21
N LEU A 162 11.90 -3.07 -17.17
CA LEU A 162 11.80 -4.45 -16.72
C LEU A 162 12.20 -5.45 -17.80
N THR A 163 11.93 -5.14 -19.08
CA THR A 163 12.20 -6.04 -20.21
C THR A 163 13.56 -5.85 -20.84
N ASN A 164 14.19 -4.67 -20.67
CA ASN A 164 15.54 -4.37 -21.15
C ASN A 164 16.43 -3.87 -19.99
N PRO A 165 16.89 -4.74 -19.08
CA PRO A 165 17.67 -4.34 -17.90
C PRO A 165 19.12 -3.87 -18.19
N GLN A 166 19.47 -3.61 -19.46
CA GLN A 166 20.81 -3.20 -19.90
C GLN A 166 20.93 -1.73 -20.32
N GLU A 167 19.85 -0.94 -20.22
CA GLU A 167 19.86 0.54 -20.27
C GLU A 167 19.59 1.13 -18.88
#